data_AF-G5LWS4-F1
#
_entry.id   AF-G5LWS4-F1
#
_cell.length_a   1.000
_cell.length_b   1.000
_cell.length_c   1.000
_cell.angle_alpha   90.00
_cell.angle_beta   90.00
_cell.angle_gamma   90.00
#
_symmetry.space_group_name_H-M   'P 1'
#
loop_
_entity.id
_entity.type
_entity.pdbx_description
1 polymer ?
#
loop_
_entity_poly.entity_id
_entity_poly.type
_entity_poly.pdbx_seq_one_letter_code
_entity_poly.pdbx_strand_id
1 'polypeptide(L)'
;ERYFTIRRTDLWNIDQHISLSRYHHHFFSAEAIHHRDDRLIAHWTTYEARLFGLPLITETAENIFNRRNIYKITLVAASPEIDNLCTEVNNHLPCGYYAVVTGENYIDIQRSDVNKGCIIEQLIHHLNISSDQVVAIGDQQNDVSMFAAAGISIAMGNAPDAVKRQAGYVTATNEEEGIVHALEWLRCLTHPVTMRQRLTAAKDNESN
;
A
#
# COMPACT_ATOMS: atom_id res chain seq x y z
N GLU A 1 9.86 6.00 -16.91
CA GLU A 1 8.43 5.73 -16.59
C GLU A 1 8.05 4.24 -16.74
N ARG A 2 8.74 3.29 -16.11
CA ARG A 2 8.50 1.84 -16.34
C ARG A 2 8.46 0.96 -15.09
N TYR A 3 8.45 1.53 -13.88
CA TYR A 3 8.89 0.74 -12.73
C TYR A 3 7.77 0.01 -11.96
N PHE A 4 6.49 0.37 -12.16
CA PHE A 4 5.44 -0.07 -11.23
C PHE A 4 4.29 -0.87 -11.84
N THR A 5 4.27 -1.08 -13.15
CA THR A 5 3.17 -1.77 -13.83
C THR A 5 3.39 -3.28 -13.86
N ILE A 6 2.31 -4.04 -13.83
CA ILE A 6 2.33 -5.48 -14.08
C ILE A 6 2.70 -5.69 -15.55
N ARG A 7 3.64 -6.60 -15.84
CA ARG A 7 4.02 -6.88 -17.23
C ARG A 7 2.86 -7.51 -17.97
N ARG A 8 2.73 -7.18 -19.26
CA ARG A 8 1.64 -7.68 -20.12
C ARG A 8 1.51 -9.20 -20.11
N THR A 9 2.65 -9.89 -20.21
CA THR A 9 2.73 -11.35 -20.15
C THR A 9 2.25 -11.90 -18.81
N ASP A 10 2.55 -11.18 -17.74
CA ASP A 10 2.27 -11.61 -16.38
C ASP A 10 0.80 -11.37 -16.03
N LEU A 11 0.16 -10.30 -16.55
CA LEU A 11 -1.30 -10.10 -16.43
C LEU A 11 -2.08 -11.30 -16.95
N TRP A 12 -1.72 -11.77 -18.14
CA TRP A 12 -2.39 -12.92 -18.75
C TRP A 12 -2.15 -14.20 -17.95
N ASN A 13 -0.89 -14.43 -17.52
CA ASN A 13 -0.55 -15.57 -16.69
C ASN A 13 -1.30 -15.55 -15.34
N ILE A 14 -1.39 -14.39 -14.68
CA ILE A 14 -2.11 -14.23 -13.41
C ILE A 14 -3.61 -14.54 -13.60
N ASP A 15 -4.24 -14.05 -14.68
CA ASP A 15 -5.65 -14.35 -15.00
C ASP A 15 -5.89 -15.86 -15.19
N GLN A 16 -4.99 -16.53 -15.92
CA GLN A 16 -5.08 -17.98 -16.18
C GLN A 16 -4.79 -18.82 -14.92
N HIS A 17 -3.76 -18.49 -14.13
CA HIS A 17 -3.29 -19.31 -13.01
C HIS A 17 -4.18 -19.23 -11.77
N ILE A 18 -4.71 -18.04 -11.44
CA ILE A 18 -5.61 -17.88 -10.29
C ILE A 18 -7.03 -18.30 -10.66
N SER A 19 -7.30 -18.57 -11.96
CA SER A 19 -8.65 -18.66 -12.49
C SER A 19 -9.45 -17.43 -12.05
N LEU A 20 -8.96 -16.23 -12.36
CA LEU A 20 -9.69 -14.98 -12.04
C LEU A 20 -11.13 -15.01 -12.60
N SER A 21 -11.41 -15.88 -13.58
CA SER A 21 -12.76 -16.24 -14.02
C SER A 21 -13.72 -16.70 -12.91
N ARG A 22 -13.21 -17.18 -11.77
CA ARG A 22 -13.99 -17.69 -10.63
C ARG A 22 -14.28 -16.63 -9.57
N TYR A 23 -13.49 -15.56 -9.52
CA TYR A 23 -13.58 -14.55 -8.47
C TYR A 23 -13.92 -13.20 -9.06
N HIS A 24 -14.72 -12.41 -8.34
CA HIS A 24 -14.92 -11.03 -8.72
C HIS A 24 -13.59 -10.27 -8.57
N HIS A 25 -13.20 -9.53 -9.60
CA HIS A 25 -11.94 -8.81 -9.62
C HIS A 25 -12.02 -7.61 -10.58
N HIS A 26 -11.07 -6.71 -10.45
CA HIS A 26 -10.88 -5.58 -11.35
C HIS A 26 -9.40 -5.15 -11.39
N PHE A 27 -9.07 -4.29 -12.35
CA PHE A 27 -7.70 -3.90 -12.67
C PHE A 27 -7.53 -2.40 -12.52
N PHE A 28 -6.49 -1.98 -11.81
CA PHE A 28 -6.20 -0.57 -11.59
C PHE A 28 -5.21 -0.01 -12.61
N SER A 29 -5.60 1.10 -13.23
CA SER A 29 -4.68 2.08 -13.80
C SER A 29 -4.73 3.38 -13.00
N ALA A 30 -3.84 4.32 -13.29
CA ALA A 30 -3.83 5.61 -12.61
C ALA A 30 -5.10 6.44 -12.92
N GLU A 31 -5.73 6.18 -14.07
CA GLU A 31 -6.88 6.95 -14.54
C GLU A 31 -8.23 6.24 -14.35
N ALA A 32 -8.25 4.93 -14.10
CA ALA A 32 -9.50 4.16 -14.04
C ALA A 32 -9.38 2.82 -13.32
N ILE A 33 -10.54 2.31 -12.89
CA ILE A 33 -10.74 0.90 -12.59
C ILE A 33 -11.32 0.23 -13.84
N HIS A 34 -10.63 -0.79 -14.33
CA HIS A 34 -11.07 -1.58 -15.49
C HIS A 34 -11.70 -2.90 -15.03
N HIS A 35 -12.80 -3.26 -15.66
CA HIS A 35 -13.54 -4.49 -15.37
C HIS A 35 -13.89 -5.22 -16.66
N ARG A 36 -13.86 -6.54 -16.63
CA ARG A 36 -14.11 -7.38 -17.81
C ARG A 36 -15.59 -7.40 -18.17
N ASP A 37 -15.90 -7.10 -19.42
CA ASP A 37 -17.27 -7.11 -19.95
C ASP A 37 -17.97 -8.48 -19.91
N ASP A 38 -17.20 -9.56 -19.88
CA ASP A 38 -17.69 -10.94 -19.76
C ASP A 38 -17.93 -11.39 -18.31
N ARG A 39 -17.91 -10.47 -17.34
CA ARG A 39 -18.07 -10.76 -15.90
C ARG A 39 -19.13 -9.88 -15.25
N LEU A 40 -19.64 -10.35 -14.11
CA LEU A 40 -20.48 -9.54 -13.23
C LEU A 40 -19.62 -8.62 -12.38
N ILE A 41 -20.03 -7.35 -12.29
CA ILE A 41 -19.41 -6.35 -11.41
C ILE A 41 -19.89 -6.59 -9.99
N ALA A 42 -18.97 -6.83 -9.04
CA ALA A 42 -19.31 -6.94 -7.64
C ALA A 42 -19.67 -5.57 -7.04
N HIS A 43 -20.55 -5.54 -6.04
CA HIS A 43 -20.90 -4.32 -5.32
C HIS A 43 -19.66 -3.56 -4.82
N TRP A 44 -18.69 -4.29 -4.26
CA TRP A 44 -17.45 -3.72 -3.74
C TRP A 44 -16.55 -3.12 -4.82
N THR A 45 -16.57 -3.64 -6.06
CA THR A 45 -15.87 -2.99 -7.18
C THR A 45 -16.45 -1.61 -7.48
N THR A 46 -17.78 -1.48 -7.50
CA THR A 46 -18.44 -0.18 -7.70
C THR A 46 -18.27 0.74 -6.50
N TYR A 47 -18.21 0.20 -5.29
CA TYR A 47 -17.89 0.98 -4.09
C TYR A 47 -16.46 1.53 -4.16
N GLU A 48 -15.47 0.70 -4.48
CA GLU A 48 -14.07 1.08 -4.56
C GLU A 48 -13.82 2.15 -5.63
N ALA A 49 -14.42 2.01 -6.81
CA ALA A 49 -14.37 3.05 -7.86
C ALA A 49 -14.89 4.41 -7.35
N ARG A 50 -16.00 4.41 -6.60
CA ARG A 50 -16.56 5.63 -5.99
C ARG A 50 -15.67 6.20 -4.89
N LEU A 51 -15.11 5.33 -4.05
CA LEU A 51 -14.21 5.72 -2.96
C LEU A 51 -12.98 6.46 -3.49
N PHE A 52 -12.37 5.96 -4.57
CA PHE A 52 -11.21 6.59 -5.20
C PHE A 52 -11.56 7.71 -6.20
N GLY A 53 -12.84 7.92 -6.50
CA GLY A 53 -13.26 8.87 -7.53
C GLY A 53 -12.77 8.49 -8.93
N LEU A 54 -12.54 7.20 -9.19
CA LEU A 54 -12.06 6.68 -10.46
C LEU A 54 -13.24 6.20 -11.33
N PRO A 55 -13.21 6.44 -12.65
CA PRO A 55 -14.18 5.85 -13.56
C PRO A 55 -14.07 4.32 -13.56
N LEU A 56 -15.22 3.64 -13.55
CA LEU A 56 -15.31 2.20 -13.78
C LEU A 56 -15.57 1.94 -15.26
N ILE A 57 -14.56 1.43 -15.97
CA ILE A 57 -14.59 1.16 -17.40
C ILE A 57 -14.76 -0.34 -17.61
N THR A 58 -15.83 -0.72 -18.31
CA THR A 58 -16.05 -2.10 -18.72
C THR A 58 -15.52 -2.32 -20.14
N GLU A 59 -14.65 -3.31 -20.32
CA GLU A 59 -14.01 -3.60 -21.62
C GLU A 59 -13.62 -5.09 -21.74
N THR A 60 -13.29 -5.56 -22.95
CA THR A 60 -12.89 -6.96 -23.17
C THR A 60 -11.60 -7.31 -22.42
N ALA A 61 -11.45 -8.58 -22.04
CA ALA A 61 -10.21 -9.07 -21.42
C ALA A 61 -8.97 -8.76 -22.28
N GLU A 62 -9.08 -8.89 -23.61
CA GLU A 62 -8.00 -8.55 -24.54
C GLU A 62 -7.59 -7.07 -24.45
N ASN A 63 -8.56 -6.15 -24.36
CA ASN A 63 -8.27 -4.73 -24.22
C ASN A 63 -7.55 -4.43 -22.89
N ILE A 64 -8.04 -4.98 -21.77
CA ILE A 64 -7.40 -4.85 -20.46
C ILE A 64 -5.97 -5.37 -20.51
N PHE A 65 -5.77 -6.59 -21.02
CA PHE A 65 -4.46 -7.24 -21.03
C PHE A 65 -3.49 -6.66 -22.04
N ASN A 66 -3.93 -5.84 -23.00
CA ASN A 66 -3.04 -5.09 -23.88
C ASN A 66 -2.57 -3.76 -23.28
N ARG A 67 -3.15 -3.32 -22.16
CA ARG A 67 -2.71 -2.11 -21.45
C ARG A 67 -1.31 -2.26 -20.89
N ARG A 68 -0.62 -1.13 -20.81
CA ARG A 68 0.74 -1.02 -20.23
C ARG A 68 0.77 -0.26 -18.91
N ASN A 69 -0.37 0.23 -18.44
CA ASN A 69 -0.52 1.07 -17.26
C ASN A 69 -1.28 0.38 -16.12
N ILE A 70 -1.55 -0.93 -16.21
CA ILE A 70 -2.12 -1.68 -15.08
C ILE A 70 -1.03 -1.92 -14.05
N TYR A 71 -1.24 -1.48 -12.82
CA TYR A 71 -0.27 -1.62 -11.73
C TYR A 71 -0.73 -2.54 -10.59
N LYS A 72 -2.04 -2.81 -10.48
CA LYS A 72 -2.62 -3.63 -9.43
C LYS A 72 -3.85 -4.37 -9.94
N ILE A 73 -4.08 -5.57 -9.43
CA ILE A 73 -5.34 -6.31 -9.60
C ILE A 73 -5.94 -6.46 -8.22
N THR A 74 -7.25 -6.23 -8.08
CA THR A 74 -7.94 -6.37 -6.81
C THR A 74 -9.04 -7.40 -6.94
N LEU A 75 -8.99 -8.44 -6.11
CA LEU A 75 -10.05 -9.43 -5.96
C LEU A 75 -11.00 -8.96 -4.86
N VAL A 76 -12.27 -9.29 -5.05
CA VAL A 76 -13.34 -9.06 -4.07
C VAL A 76 -13.73 -10.40 -3.47
N ALA A 77 -13.60 -10.50 -2.15
CA ALA A 77 -14.02 -11.63 -1.34
C ALA A 77 -14.48 -11.13 0.02
N ALA A 78 -15.18 -11.94 0.80
CA ALA A 78 -15.63 -11.55 2.14
C ALA A 78 -15.17 -12.56 3.19
N SER A 79 -15.16 -12.14 4.45
CA SER A 79 -15.02 -13.06 5.57
C SER A 79 -16.14 -14.12 5.57
N PRO A 80 -15.84 -15.38 5.94
CA PRO A 80 -14.57 -15.88 6.47
C PRO A 80 -13.58 -16.40 5.41
N GLU A 81 -13.89 -16.23 4.11
CA GLU A 81 -13.17 -16.91 3.02
C GLU A 81 -11.94 -16.14 2.53
N ILE A 82 -11.87 -14.83 2.83
CA ILE A 82 -10.86 -13.92 2.31
C ILE A 82 -9.42 -14.36 2.61
N ASP A 83 -9.13 -14.84 3.82
CA ASP A 83 -7.78 -15.27 4.21
C ASP A 83 -7.35 -16.56 3.50
N ASN A 84 -8.29 -17.50 3.37
CA ASN A 84 -8.08 -18.76 2.65
C ASN A 84 -7.85 -18.49 1.16
N LEU A 85 -8.65 -17.59 0.57
CA LEU A 85 -8.49 -17.19 -0.83
C LEU A 85 -7.14 -16.47 -1.05
N CYS A 86 -6.75 -15.57 -0.15
CA CYS A 86 -5.45 -14.89 -0.23
C CYS A 86 -4.29 -15.89 -0.22
N THR A 87 -4.39 -16.91 0.63
CA THR A 87 -3.41 -18.01 0.69
C THR A 87 -3.41 -18.83 -0.61
N GLU A 88 -4.59 -19.20 -1.12
CA GLU A 88 -4.75 -19.92 -2.39
C GLU A 88 -4.14 -19.14 -3.55
N VAL A 89 -4.43 -17.84 -3.66
CA VAL A 89 -3.90 -16.95 -4.69
C VAL A 89 -2.38 -16.90 -4.62
N ASN A 90 -1.78 -16.69 -3.43
CA ASN A 90 -0.33 -16.63 -3.27
C ASN A 90 0.38 -17.92 -3.71
N ASN A 91 -0.25 -19.09 -3.55
CA ASN A 91 0.33 -20.37 -3.98
C ASN A 91 0.37 -20.54 -5.51
N HIS A 92 -0.43 -19.80 -6.25
CA HIS A 92 -0.53 -19.88 -7.72
C HIS A 92 0.06 -18.67 -8.45
N LEU A 93 0.49 -17.64 -7.72
CA LEU A 93 1.08 -16.45 -8.32
C LEU A 93 2.47 -16.75 -8.91
N PRO A 94 2.79 -16.16 -10.08
CA PRO A 94 4.14 -16.25 -10.63
C PRO A 94 5.15 -15.52 -9.71
N CYS A 95 6.42 -15.95 -9.79
CA CYS A 95 7.50 -15.30 -9.05
C CYS A 95 7.56 -13.79 -9.34
N GLY A 96 7.74 -12.99 -8.29
CA GLY A 96 7.76 -11.52 -8.37
C GLY A 96 6.41 -10.85 -8.16
N TYR A 97 5.39 -11.61 -7.76
CA TYR A 97 4.07 -11.12 -7.37
C TYR A 97 3.67 -11.67 -6.00
N TYR A 98 2.79 -10.94 -5.32
CA TYR A 98 2.17 -11.41 -4.09
C TYR A 98 0.76 -10.84 -3.96
N ALA A 99 -0.07 -11.53 -3.18
CA ALA A 99 -1.40 -11.08 -2.79
C ALA A 99 -1.42 -10.72 -1.30
N VAL A 100 -2.16 -9.66 -0.96
CA VAL A 100 -2.32 -9.21 0.43
C VAL A 100 -3.74 -8.69 0.66
N VAL A 101 -4.30 -8.97 1.84
CA VAL A 101 -5.60 -8.42 2.26
C VAL A 101 -5.42 -6.93 2.59
N THR A 102 -6.15 -6.05 1.93
CA THR A 102 -6.04 -4.58 2.07
C THR A 102 -7.30 -3.90 2.59
N GLY A 103 -8.26 -4.69 3.07
CA GLY A 103 -9.47 -4.26 3.75
C GLY A 103 -10.37 -5.46 4.04
N GLU A 104 -11.56 -5.22 4.57
CA GLU A 104 -12.50 -6.31 4.90
C GLU A 104 -12.93 -7.14 3.68
N ASN A 105 -12.87 -6.55 2.47
CA ASN A 105 -13.41 -7.17 1.25
C ASN A 105 -12.43 -7.22 0.06
N TYR A 106 -11.15 -6.90 0.26
CA TYR A 106 -10.20 -6.71 -0.84
C TYR A 106 -8.92 -7.51 -0.66
N ILE A 107 -8.51 -8.19 -1.73
CA ILE A 107 -7.18 -8.80 -1.86
C ILE A 107 -6.49 -8.14 -3.04
N ASP A 108 -5.38 -7.46 -2.78
CA ASP A 108 -4.58 -6.79 -3.80
C ASP A 108 -3.43 -7.68 -4.26
N ILE A 109 -3.34 -7.89 -5.57
CA ILE A 109 -2.20 -8.49 -6.25
C ILE A 109 -1.36 -7.38 -6.88
N GLN A 110 -0.09 -7.37 -6.53
CA GLN A 110 0.89 -6.44 -7.06
C GLN A 110 2.26 -7.08 -7.18
N ARG A 111 3.18 -6.38 -7.83
CA ARG A 111 4.58 -6.82 -7.93
C ARG A 111 5.28 -6.74 -6.58
N SER A 112 6.07 -7.76 -6.26
CA SER A 112 6.84 -7.84 -5.00
C SER A 112 7.95 -6.80 -4.89
N ASP A 113 8.48 -6.34 -6.03
CA ASP A 113 9.50 -5.28 -6.10
C ASP A 113 8.89 -3.87 -6.07
N VAL A 114 7.57 -3.76 -5.98
CA VAL A 114 6.84 -2.50 -5.91
C VAL A 114 6.15 -2.39 -4.56
N ASN A 115 6.73 -1.60 -3.67
CA ASN A 115 6.16 -1.30 -2.36
C ASN A 115 6.26 0.20 -2.07
N LYS A 116 5.54 0.65 -1.03
CA LYS A 116 5.48 2.08 -0.65
C LYS A 116 6.86 2.64 -0.31
N GLY A 117 7.74 1.85 0.32
CA GLY A 117 9.12 2.24 0.61
C GLY A 117 9.93 2.61 -0.63
N CYS A 118 9.94 1.74 -1.65
CA CYS A 118 10.65 2.01 -2.91
C CYS A 118 10.14 3.27 -3.62
N ILE A 119 8.84 3.59 -3.49
CA ILE A 119 8.26 4.82 -4.04
C ILE A 119 8.76 6.04 -3.25
N ILE A 120 8.78 5.97 -1.92
CA ILE A 120 9.33 7.04 -1.07
C ILE A 120 10.80 7.30 -1.40
N GLU A 121 11.64 6.26 -1.52
CA GLU A 121 13.05 6.40 -1.89
C GLU A 121 13.23 7.13 -3.23
N GLN A 122 12.42 6.78 -4.23
CA GLN A 122 12.45 7.46 -5.53
C GLN A 122 12.01 8.93 -5.42
N LEU A 123 11.01 9.23 -4.59
CA LEU A 123 10.57 10.61 -4.33
C LEU A 123 11.65 11.42 -3.60
N ILE A 124 12.31 10.84 -2.61
CA ILE A 124 13.45 11.45 -1.89
C ILE A 124 14.53 11.87 -2.90
N HIS A 125 14.91 10.95 -3.79
CA HIS A 125 15.90 11.21 -4.83
C HIS A 125 15.43 12.27 -5.83
N HIS A 126 14.16 12.21 -6.27
CA HIS A 126 13.60 13.14 -7.23
C HIS A 126 13.49 14.57 -6.68
N LEU A 127 13.10 14.71 -5.41
CA LEU A 127 12.96 15.99 -4.72
C LEU A 127 14.28 16.52 -4.16
N ASN A 128 15.37 15.73 -4.24
CA ASN A 128 16.68 16.07 -3.69
C ASN A 128 16.62 16.45 -2.20
N ILE A 129 15.90 15.64 -1.41
CA ILE A 129 15.79 15.77 0.06
C ILE A 129 16.48 14.57 0.75
N SER A 130 16.74 14.68 2.05
CA SER A 130 17.18 13.54 2.88
C SER A 130 15.97 12.74 3.38
N SER A 131 16.15 11.44 3.65
CA SER A 131 15.17 10.63 4.37
C SER A 131 14.79 11.22 5.72
N ASP A 132 15.71 11.93 6.38
CA ASP A 132 15.47 12.62 7.67
C ASP A 132 14.41 13.73 7.58
N GLN A 133 14.10 14.18 6.36
CA GLN A 133 13.06 15.17 6.08
C GLN A 133 11.71 14.52 5.72
N VAL A 134 11.64 13.19 5.74
CA VAL A 134 10.44 12.42 5.42
C VAL A 134 9.86 11.80 6.68
N VAL A 135 8.55 11.99 6.84
CA VAL A 135 7.76 11.30 7.83
C VAL A 135 6.80 10.37 7.12
N ALA A 136 6.71 9.13 7.57
CA ALA A 136 5.71 8.21 7.08
C ALA A 136 4.77 7.74 8.19
N ILE A 137 3.46 7.81 7.92
CA ILE A 137 2.38 7.46 8.84
C ILE A 137 1.54 6.36 8.19
N GLY A 138 1.37 5.22 8.85
CA GLY A 138 0.64 4.07 8.30
C GLY A 138 -0.01 3.20 9.35
N ASP A 139 -0.85 2.26 8.92
CA ASP A 139 -1.65 1.42 9.80
C ASP A 139 -1.70 -0.05 9.39
N GLN A 140 -1.21 -0.39 8.19
CA GLN A 140 -1.30 -1.74 7.64
C GLN A 140 0.07 -2.35 7.33
N GLN A 141 0.09 -3.66 7.07
CA GLN A 141 1.33 -4.39 6.77
C GLN A 141 2.03 -3.89 5.49
N ASN A 142 1.27 -3.38 4.51
CA ASN A 142 1.84 -2.79 3.29
C ASN A 142 2.50 -1.42 3.53
N ASP A 143 2.27 -0.79 4.69
CA ASP A 143 2.92 0.46 5.09
C ASP A 143 4.31 0.24 5.66
N VAL A 144 4.59 -0.91 6.25
CA VAL A 144 5.87 -1.21 6.92
C VAL A 144 7.09 -0.88 6.05
N SER A 145 7.04 -1.18 4.75
CA SER A 145 8.13 -0.86 3.81
C SER A 145 8.52 0.63 3.81
N MET A 146 7.55 1.51 4.04
CA MET A 146 7.73 2.95 4.01
C MET A 146 8.33 3.48 5.32
N PHE A 147 8.18 2.74 6.42
CA PHE A 147 8.81 3.07 7.71
C PHE A 147 10.33 2.96 7.65
N ALA A 148 10.86 2.04 6.83
CA ALA A 148 12.29 1.90 6.63
C ALA A 148 12.89 3.00 5.73
N ALA A 149 12.08 3.57 4.83
CA ALA A 149 12.51 4.60 3.88
C ALA A 149 12.48 6.03 4.47
N ALA A 150 11.68 6.26 5.51
CA ALA A 150 11.49 7.56 6.14
C ALA A 150 12.36 7.70 7.41
N GLY A 151 12.88 8.89 7.66
CA GLY A 151 13.65 9.17 8.89
C GLY A 151 12.79 9.17 10.15
N ILE A 152 11.48 9.40 10.01
CA ILE A 152 10.50 9.21 11.09
C ILE A 152 9.36 8.32 10.59
N SER A 153 9.11 7.24 11.33
CA SER A 153 8.01 6.31 11.08
C SER A 153 7.00 6.34 12.22
N ILE A 154 5.71 6.41 11.88
CA ILE A 154 4.59 6.50 12.82
C ILE A 154 3.54 5.45 12.44
N ALA A 155 3.15 4.61 13.40
CA ALA A 155 2.01 3.71 13.24
C ALA A 155 0.75 4.34 13.86
N MET A 156 -0.40 4.16 13.23
CA MET A 156 -1.71 4.53 13.79
C MET A 156 -2.09 3.62 14.97
N GLY A 157 -2.91 4.14 15.88
CA GLY A 157 -3.39 3.39 17.04
C GLY A 157 -4.22 2.16 16.69
N ASN A 158 -4.90 2.16 15.55
CA ASN A 158 -5.70 1.04 15.04
C ASN A 158 -4.85 0.00 14.27
N ALA A 159 -3.54 0.22 14.11
CA ALA A 159 -2.66 -0.70 13.39
C ALA A 159 -2.49 -2.03 14.14
N PRO A 160 -2.29 -3.16 13.43
CA PRO A 160 -1.90 -4.42 14.06
C PRO A 160 -0.60 -4.28 14.86
N ASP A 161 -0.45 -5.05 15.95
CA ASP A 161 0.73 -4.95 16.82
C ASP A 161 2.04 -5.25 16.07
N ALA A 162 2.01 -6.11 15.05
CA ALA A 162 3.16 -6.37 14.19
C ALA A 162 3.62 -5.13 13.41
N VAL A 163 2.69 -4.26 13.02
CA VAL A 163 2.97 -2.99 12.33
C VAL A 163 3.49 -1.95 13.34
N LYS A 164 2.82 -1.82 14.49
CA LYS A 164 3.21 -0.88 15.56
C LYS A 164 4.65 -1.07 16.02
N ARG A 165 5.10 -2.34 16.17
CA ARG A 165 6.48 -2.67 16.57
C ARG A 165 7.56 -2.24 15.57
N GLN A 166 7.18 -1.90 14.34
CA GLN A 166 8.11 -1.49 13.28
C GLN A 166 8.17 0.02 13.08
N ALA A 167 7.35 0.79 13.82
CA ALA A 167 7.37 2.25 13.80
C ALA A 167 8.16 2.82 14.99
N GLY A 168 8.78 3.97 14.78
CA GLY A 168 9.47 4.72 15.85
C GLY A 168 8.52 5.42 16.83
N TYR A 169 7.25 5.58 16.46
CA TYR A 169 6.20 6.16 17.29
C TYR A 169 4.84 5.55 16.96
N VAL A 170 3.94 5.50 17.94
CA VAL A 170 2.55 5.09 17.75
C VAL A 170 1.65 6.27 18.14
N THR A 171 0.82 6.73 17.21
CA THR A 171 -0.15 7.81 17.42
C THR A 171 -1.53 7.26 17.81
N ALA A 172 -2.53 8.13 17.99
CA ALA A 172 -3.92 7.72 18.25
C ALA A 172 -4.53 6.95 17.08
N THR A 173 -5.72 6.36 17.27
CA THR A 173 -6.43 5.67 16.19
C THR A 173 -6.88 6.64 15.09
N ASN A 174 -7.25 6.13 13.92
CA ASN A 174 -7.88 6.91 12.87
C ASN A 174 -9.20 7.59 13.32
N GLU A 175 -9.98 6.93 14.18
CA GLU A 175 -11.23 7.48 14.76
C GLU A 175 -10.97 8.60 15.78
N GLU A 176 -9.79 8.59 16.40
CA GLU A 176 -9.35 9.57 17.40
C GLU A 176 -8.38 10.60 16.80
N GLU A 177 -8.56 10.97 15.53
CA GLU A 177 -7.74 11.99 14.85
C GLU A 177 -6.22 11.71 14.89
N GLY A 178 -5.80 10.45 14.80
CA GLY A 178 -4.39 10.05 14.96
C GLY A 178 -3.39 10.77 14.06
N ILE A 179 -3.80 11.22 12.86
CA ILE A 179 -2.96 12.06 11.99
C ILE A 179 -2.70 13.43 12.64
N VAL A 180 -3.72 14.06 13.24
CA VAL A 180 -3.59 15.35 13.94
C VAL A 180 -2.62 15.20 15.11
N HIS A 181 -2.81 14.18 15.95
CA HIS A 181 -1.91 13.89 17.07
C HIS A 181 -0.46 13.63 16.61
N ALA A 182 -0.27 12.92 15.49
CA ALA A 182 1.06 12.69 14.92
C ALA A 182 1.73 14.00 14.50
N LEU A 183 0.98 14.90 13.84
CA LEU A 183 1.48 16.21 13.41
C LEU A 183 1.80 17.12 14.60
N GLU A 184 0.98 17.10 15.65
CA GLU A 184 1.26 17.83 16.90
C GLU A 184 2.52 17.32 17.59
N TRP A 185 2.69 15.99 17.66
CA TRP A 185 3.90 15.36 18.19
C TRP A 185 5.16 15.76 17.41
N LEU A 186 5.09 15.75 16.06
CA LEU A 186 6.18 16.22 15.20
C LEU A 186 6.51 17.70 15.41
N ARG A 187 5.49 18.54 15.61
CA ARG A 187 5.67 19.96 15.93
C ARG A 187 6.42 20.15 17.25
N CYS A 188 6.14 19.30 18.25
CA CYS A 188 6.85 19.32 19.53
C CYS A 188 8.30 18.82 19.41
N LEU A 189 8.58 17.83 18.55
CA LEU A 189 9.94 17.34 18.28
C LEU A 189 10.84 18.38 17.60
N THR A 190 10.28 19.15 16.69
CA THR A 190 10.99 20.21 15.95
C THR A 190 11.10 21.51 16.73
N HIS A 191 10.54 21.56 17.95
CA HIS A 191 10.61 22.74 18.81
C HIS A 191 12.05 22.95 19.35
N PRO A 192 12.57 24.20 19.37
CA PRO A 192 13.96 24.48 19.72
C PRO A 192 14.40 23.98 21.10
N VAL A 193 13.47 23.92 22.06
CA VAL A 193 13.70 23.43 23.41
C VAL A 193 13.98 21.92 23.40
N THR A 194 13.17 21.15 22.68
CA THR A 194 13.29 19.68 22.55
C THR A 194 14.56 19.29 21.78
N MET A 195 14.92 20.04 20.74
CA MET A 195 16.18 19.82 20.00
C MET A 195 17.43 20.06 20.86
N ARG A 196 17.44 21.11 21.70
CA ARG A 196 18.58 21.39 22.60
C ARG A 196 18.81 20.26 23.59
N GLN A 197 17.74 19.66 24.14
CA GLN A 197 17.84 18.55 25.08
C GLN A 197 18.42 17.28 24.44
N ARG A 198 18.10 17.00 23.17
CA ARG A 198 18.69 15.88 22.42
C ARG A 198 20.17 16.10 22.10
N LEU A 199 20.56 17.32 21.70
CA LEU A 199 21.96 17.64 21.42
C LEU A 199 22.85 17.54 22.67
N THR A 200 22.31 17.86 23.85
CA THR A 200 23.01 17.62 25.12
C THR A 200 23.10 16.13 25.45
N ALA A 201 22.00 15.37 25.34
CA ALA A 201 21.99 13.94 25.65
C ALA A 201 22.85 13.09 24.70
N ALA A 202 22.97 13.46 23.43
CA ALA A 202 23.84 12.78 22.46
C ALA A 202 25.33 13.01 22.77
N LYS A 203 25.71 14.21 23.23
CA LYS A 203 27.09 14.51 23.65
C LYS A 203 27.49 13.77 24.92
N ASP A 204 26.56 13.54 25.82
CA ASP A 204 26.81 12.79 27.07
C ASP A 204 27.02 11.29 26.80
N ASN A 205 26.40 10.74 25.74
CA ASN A 205 26.58 9.35 25.33
C ASN A 205 27.85 9.09 24.48
N GLU A 206 28.41 10.10 23.83
CA GLU A 206 29.71 9.98 23.13
C GLU A 206 30.91 10.18 24.07
N SER A 207 30.67 10.63 25.30
CA SER A 207 31.69 10.94 26.31
C SER A 207 31.91 9.82 27.33
N ASN A 208 31.34 8.63 27.09
CA ASN A 208 31.34 7.46 27.99
C ASN A 208 31.70 6.19 27.22
#